data_AF-A0AAN8PCR8-F1
#
_entry.id   AF-A0AAN8PCR8-F1
#
_cell.length_a   1.000
_cell.length_b   1.000
_cell.length_c   1.000
_cell.angle_alpha   90.00
_cell.angle_beta   90.00
_cell.angle_gamma   90.00
#
_symmetry.space_group_name_H-M   'P 1'
#
loop_
_entity.id
_entity.type
_entity.pdbx_description
1 polymer ?
#
loop_
_entity_poly.entity_id
_entity_poly.type
_entity_poly.pdbx_seq_one_letter_code
_entity_poly.pdbx_strand_id
1 'polypeptide(L)'
;MYCPNKNCLQFIQPESVNKASSFAFCKHCSTVACTKCKEKWHAGACRVDNELQAVISTARQQGWKQCFKCKRVVELRSGCHHITCHCKAEFCYICGVKWKNCTCPVFEERRLYDDAAARVDQAAVQPLAPVFRMNMINQVQQQIINNNACQHPAGFVRETERKPSGYRCEICDVRHWRYILACRSCGIEICEECRRFRA
;
A
#
# COMPACT_ATOMS: atom_id res chain seq x y z
N MET A 1 -18.42 13.66 -5.82
CA MET A 1 -17.77 13.16 -7.07
C MET A 1 -17.73 14.30 -8.06
N TYR A 2 -16.84 14.35 -9.05
CA TYR A 2 -16.83 15.48 -10.01
C TYR A 2 -17.80 15.25 -11.18
N CYS A 3 -18.30 16.33 -11.76
CA CYS A 3 -19.17 16.27 -12.93
C CYS A 3 -18.39 15.78 -14.16
N PRO A 4 -18.91 14.79 -14.92
CA PRO A 4 -18.25 14.27 -16.13
C PRO A 4 -18.28 15.25 -17.31
N ASN A 5 -19.08 16.31 -17.23
CA ASN A 5 -19.04 17.36 -18.23
C ASN A 5 -17.70 18.13 -18.09
N LYS A 6 -16.82 17.98 -19.10
CA LYS A 6 -15.49 18.59 -19.16
C LYS A 6 -15.51 20.12 -19.07
N ASN A 7 -16.63 20.75 -19.40
CA ASN A 7 -16.80 22.21 -19.29
C ASN A 7 -17.32 22.65 -17.92
N CYS A 8 -17.79 21.71 -17.08
CA CYS A 8 -18.29 22.01 -15.74
C CYS A 8 -17.29 21.59 -14.66
N LEU A 9 -16.88 20.31 -14.67
CA LEU A 9 -15.94 19.68 -13.71
C LEU A 9 -16.21 19.95 -12.22
N GLN A 10 -17.39 20.47 -11.88
CA GLN A 10 -17.71 20.91 -10.54
C GLN A 10 -17.97 19.72 -9.62
N PHE A 11 -17.64 19.86 -8.34
CA PHE A 11 -17.89 18.83 -7.34
C PHE A 11 -19.40 18.66 -7.11
N ILE A 12 -19.91 17.46 -7.40
CA ILE A 12 -21.26 17.01 -7.07
C ILE A 12 -21.28 16.56 -5.60
N GLN A 13 -22.07 17.29 -4.82
CA GLN A 13 -22.27 17.08 -3.39
C GLN A 13 -22.97 15.74 -3.10
N PRO A 14 -22.67 15.08 -1.96
CA PRO A 14 -23.22 13.76 -1.61
C PRO A 14 -24.76 13.70 -1.58
N GLU A 15 -25.44 14.78 -1.26
CA GLU A 15 -26.91 14.87 -1.20
C GLU A 15 -27.54 14.80 -2.59
N SER A 16 -26.76 15.11 -3.63
CA SER A 16 -27.20 15.03 -5.03
C SER A 16 -26.88 13.68 -5.66
N VAL A 17 -26.45 12.70 -4.85
CA VAL A 17 -26.11 11.34 -5.26
C VAL A 17 -27.22 10.39 -4.79
N ASN A 18 -27.94 9.80 -5.73
CA ASN A 18 -28.89 8.75 -5.42
C ASN A 18 -28.18 7.39 -5.39
N LYS A 19 -28.04 6.83 -4.18
CA LYS A 19 -27.38 5.54 -3.97
C LYS A 19 -28.22 4.35 -4.46
N ALA A 20 -29.54 4.45 -4.45
CA ALA A 20 -30.43 3.36 -4.86
C ALA A 20 -30.42 3.17 -6.39
N SER A 21 -30.45 4.27 -7.15
CA SER A 21 -30.50 4.25 -8.62
C SER A 21 -29.17 4.48 -9.32
N SER A 22 -28.05 4.54 -8.56
CA SER A 22 -26.69 4.67 -9.08
C SER A 22 -26.45 5.87 -10.00
N PHE A 23 -27.12 6.99 -9.76
CA PHE A 23 -26.89 8.24 -10.50
C PHE A 23 -26.66 9.45 -9.58
N ALA A 24 -25.94 10.43 -10.08
CA ALA A 24 -25.66 11.69 -9.41
C ALA A 24 -26.06 12.87 -10.31
N PHE A 25 -26.75 13.85 -9.75
CA PHE A 25 -27.21 15.02 -10.48
C PHE A 25 -26.31 16.23 -10.21
N CYS A 26 -25.75 16.84 -11.26
CA CYS A 26 -24.98 18.06 -11.12
C CYS A 26 -25.91 19.28 -11.12
N LYS A 27 -26.01 19.98 -9.98
CA LYS A 27 -26.84 21.19 -9.85
C LYS A 27 -26.35 22.39 -10.69
N HIS A 28 -25.12 22.36 -11.20
CA HIS A 28 -24.53 23.48 -11.94
C HIS A 28 -24.80 23.43 -13.45
N CYS A 29 -24.76 22.24 -14.05
CA CYS A 29 -24.93 22.07 -15.50
C CYS A 29 -26.00 21.02 -15.86
N SER A 30 -26.77 20.58 -14.86
CA SER A 30 -27.85 19.59 -14.97
C SER A 30 -27.41 18.23 -15.56
N THR A 31 -26.11 17.98 -15.70
CA THR A 31 -25.58 16.71 -16.19
C THR A 31 -25.84 15.63 -15.15
N VAL A 32 -26.47 14.53 -15.58
CA VAL A 32 -26.62 13.31 -14.79
C VAL A 32 -25.40 12.43 -15.03
N ALA A 33 -24.77 11.97 -13.96
CA ALA A 33 -23.60 11.10 -13.99
C ALA A 33 -23.94 9.72 -13.43
N CYS A 34 -23.33 8.67 -13.95
CA CYS A 34 -23.37 7.35 -13.36
C CYS A 34 -22.44 7.30 -12.14
N THR A 35 -22.91 6.85 -10.98
CA THR A 35 -22.07 6.78 -9.77
C THR A 35 -21.05 5.64 -9.82
N LYS A 36 -21.27 4.65 -10.70
CA LYS A 36 -20.40 3.48 -10.87
C LYS A 36 -19.18 3.78 -11.73
N CYS A 37 -19.38 4.22 -12.98
CA CYS A 37 -18.29 4.53 -13.91
C CYS A 37 -17.86 6.01 -13.88
N LYS A 38 -18.62 6.88 -13.22
CA LYS A 38 -18.38 8.35 -13.14
C LYS A 38 -18.49 9.10 -14.46
N GLU A 39 -18.93 8.43 -15.53
CA GLU A 39 -19.26 9.04 -16.82
C GLU A 39 -20.67 9.64 -16.82
N LYS A 40 -21.07 10.26 -17.95
CA LYS A 40 -22.48 10.64 -18.17
C LYS A 40 -23.40 9.44 -17.96
N TRP A 41 -24.58 9.69 -17.41
CA TRP A 41 -25.56 8.64 -17.12
C TRP A 41 -25.95 7.90 -18.39
N HIS A 42 -26.13 6.59 -18.27
CA HIS A 42 -26.51 5.71 -19.35
C HIS A 42 -27.46 4.64 -18.81
N ALA A 43 -28.34 4.12 -19.68
CA ALA A 43 -29.11 2.93 -19.40
C ALA A 43 -28.22 1.67 -19.59
N GLY A 44 -28.51 0.60 -18.85
CA GLY A 44 -27.76 -0.67 -18.95
C GLY A 44 -26.42 -0.69 -18.21
N ALA A 45 -25.60 -1.70 -18.50
CA ALA A 45 -24.30 -1.90 -17.86
C ALA A 45 -23.30 -0.80 -18.24
N CYS A 46 -22.43 -0.42 -17.30
CA CYS A 46 -21.34 0.50 -17.61
C CYS A 46 -20.46 -0.10 -18.70
N ARG A 47 -20.09 0.72 -19.69
CA ARG A 47 -19.09 0.33 -20.67
C ARG A 47 -17.84 -0.12 -19.93
N VAL A 48 -17.37 -1.30 -20.28
CA VAL A 48 -16.10 -1.81 -19.77
C VAL A 48 -15.01 -0.94 -20.38
N ASP A 49 -14.31 -0.22 -19.52
CA ASP A 49 -13.11 0.48 -19.90
C ASP A 49 -12.00 -0.56 -20.09
N ASN A 50 -11.70 -0.86 -21.36
CA ASN A 50 -10.70 -1.86 -21.74
C ASN A 50 -9.29 -1.48 -21.24
N GLU A 51 -8.97 -0.19 -21.18
CA GLU A 51 -7.69 0.28 -20.67
C GLU A 51 -7.62 0.06 -19.16
N LEU A 52 -8.69 0.40 -18.44
CA LEU A 52 -8.78 0.08 -17.02
C LEU A 52 -8.69 -1.43 -16.79
N GLN A 53 -9.36 -2.26 -17.60
CA GLN A 53 -9.23 -3.73 -17.47
C GLN A 53 -7.81 -4.20 -17.73
N ALA A 54 -7.10 -3.63 -18.71
CA ALA A 54 -5.70 -3.94 -18.97
C ALA A 54 -4.79 -3.58 -17.78
N VAL A 55 -5.05 -2.46 -17.11
CA VAL A 55 -4.34 -2.09 -15.86
C VAL A 55 -4.66 -3.09 -14.75
N ILE A 56 -5.93 -3.51 -14.61
CA ILE A 56 -6.35 -4.48 -13.59
C ILE A 56 -5.74 -5.87 -13.86
N SER A 57 -5.69 -6.31 -15.11
CA SER A 57 -5.07 -7.58 -15.48
C SER A 57 -3.57 -7.55 -15.21
N THR A 58 -2.90 -6.45 -15.58
CA THR A 58 -1.48 -6.24 -15.29
C THR A 58 -1.23 -6.24 -13.78
N ALA A 59 -2.05 -5.53 -13.02
CA ALA A 59 -1.98 -5.52 -11.56
C ALA A 59 -2.09 -6.94 -10.97
N ARG A 60 -3.00 -7.76 -11.49
CA ARG A 60 -3.14 -9.16 -11.05
C ARG A 60 -1.89 -10.00 -11.38
N GLN A 61 -1.33 -9.83 -12.57
CA GLN A 61 -0.12 -10.53 -12.99
C GLN A 61 1.09 -10.13 -12.14
N GLN A 62 1.20 -8.85 -11.79
CA GLN A 62 2.27 -8.31 -10.94
C GLN A 62 2.01 -8.51 -9.43
N GLY A 63 0.90 -9.14 -9.05
CA GLY A 63 0.53 -9.31 -7.63
C GLY A 63 0.08 -8.04 -6.91
N TRP A 64 -0.07 -6.91 -7.62
CA TRP A 64 -0.59 -5.66 -7.07
C TRP A 64 -2.03 -5.79 -6.60
N LYS A 65 -2.39 -5.07 -5.53
CA LYS A 65 -3.72 -5.17 -4.92
C LYS A 65 -4.55 -3.92 -5.05
N GLN A 66 -5.84 -4.15 -5.28
CA GLN A 66 -6.83 -3.09 -5.23
C GLN A 66 -7.31 -2.86 -3.80
N CYS A 67 -7.35 -1.59 -3.40
CA CYS A 67 -8.03 -1.18 -2.18
C CYS A 67 -9.51 -1.57 -2.25
N PHE A 68 -10.01 -2.32 -1.25
CA PHE A 68 -11.41 -2.75 -1.23
C PHE A 68 -12.41 -1.59 -1.28
N LYS A 69 -12.04 -0.43 -0.71
CA LYS A 69 -12.88 0.76 -0.59
C LYS A 69 -12.87 1.64 -1.85
N CYS A 70 -11.69 2.03 -2.34
CA CYS A 70 -11.58 3.01 -3.44
C CYS A 70 -11.13 2.43 -4.78
N LYS A 71 -10.82 1.13 -4.84
CA LYS A 71 -10.38 0.38 -6.03
C LYS A 71 -9.06 0.83 -6.67
N ARG A 72 -8.35 1.79 -6.06
CA ARG A 72 -6.99 2.14 -6.45
C ARG A 72 -6.08 0.91 -6.30
N VAL A 73 -5.23 0.69 -7.29
CA VAL A 73 -4.19 -0.35 -7.28
C VAL A 73 -3.01 0.14 -6.43
N VAL A 74 -2.48 -0.76 -5.61
CA VAL A 74 -1.36 -0.53 -4.70
C VAL A 74 -0.32 -1.62 -4.95
N GLU A 75 0.92 -1.19 -5.09
CA GLU A 75 2.11 -2.03 -5.06
C GLU A 75 2.69 -2.04 -3.64
N LEU A 76 3.08 -3.21 -3.13
CA LEU A 76 3.81 -3.33 -1.88
C LEU A 76 5.28 -3.54 -2.20
N ARG A 77 6.09 -2.50 -1.97
CA ARG A 77 7.53 -2.53 -2.25
C ARG A 77 8.31 -3.37 -1.24
N SER A 78 7.95 -3.28 0.04
CA SER A 78 8.65 -3.96 1.15
C SER A 78 7.81 -3.89 2.43
N GLY A 79 8.06 -4.78 3.39
CA GLY A 79 7.45 -4.74 4.72
C GLY A 79 6.24 -5.67 4.90
N CYS A 80 5.41 -5.38 5.90
CA CYS A 80 4.27 -6.23 6.23
C CYS A 80 3.12 -6.11 5.23
N HIS A 81 2.21 -7.08 5.22
CA HIS A 81 1.01 -7.08 4.40
C HIS A 81 -0.06 -6.07 4.85
N HIS A 82 0.24 -5.20 5.82
CA HIS A 82 -0.66 -4.12 6.22
C HIS A 82 -0.49 -2.92 5.29
N ILE A 83 -1.55 -2.58 4.56
CA ILE A 83 -1.57 -1.41 3.69
C ILE A 83 -2.54 -0.37 4.21
N THR A 84 -2.09 0.88 4.29
CA THR A 84 -2.97 2.05 4.42
C THR A 84 -3.12 2.74 3.06
N CYS A 85 -4.32 2.71 2.49
CA CYS A 85 -4.60 3.42 1.25
C CYS A 85 -4.66 4.94 1.47
N HIS A 86 -4.44 5.75 0.43
CA HIS A 86 -4.69 7.19 0.44
C HIS A 86 -6.13 7.55 0.89
N CYS A 87 -7.12 6.69 0.61
CA CYS A 87 -8.49 6.86 1.09
C CYS A 87 -8.68 6.50 2.58
N LYS A 88 -7.59 6.28 3.30
CA LYS A 88 -7.50 5.89 4.72
C LYS A 88 -8.12 4.53 5.06
N ALA A 89 -8.34 3.69 4.05
CA ALA A 89 -8.75 2.30 4.28
C ALA A 89 -7.52 1.45 4.54
N GLU A 90 -7.56 0.66 5.61
CA GLU A 90 -6.53 -0.30 5.98
C GLU A 90 -6.94 -1.71 5.55
N PHE A 91 -6.07 -2.42 4.84
CA PHE A 91 -6.37 -3.74 4.29
C PHE A 91 -5.13 -4.63 4.17
N CYS A 92 -5.37 -5.94 4.06
CA CYS A 92 -4.33 -6.94 3.86
C CYS A 92 -3.91 -7.00 2.39
N TYR A 93 -2.60 -6.95 2.12
CA TYR A 93 -2.04 -7.04 0.78
C TYR A 93 -2.17 -8.44 0.15
N ILE A 94 -2.37 -9.50 0.93
CA ILE A 94 -2.56 -10.84 0.36
C ILE A 94 -3.97 -10.97 -0.23
N CYS A 95 -4.97 -10.65 0.57
CA CYS A 95 -6.37 -10.99 0.29
C CYS A 95 -7.28 -9.79 0.04
N GLY A 96 -6.80 -8.56 0.27
CA GLY A 96 -7.57 -7.34 -0.01
C GLY A 96 -8.67 -7.00 1.00
N VAL A 97 -8.95 -7.86 1.99
CA VAL A 97 -9.96 -7.59 3.04
C VAL A 97 -9.44 -6.60 4.07
N LYS A 98 -10.39 -5.98 4.78
CA LYS A 98 -10.14 -5.02 5.87
C LYS A 98 -9.12 -5.60 6.85
N TRP A 99 -8.17 -4.76 7.28
CA TRP A 99 -7.10 -5.17 8.19
C TRP A 99 -7.65 -5.80 9.47
N LYS A 100 -6.98 -6.85 9.97
CA LYS A 100 -7.39 -7.70 11.11
C LYS A 100 -8.68 -8.51 10.93
N ASN A 101 -9.24 -8.57 9.72
CA ASN A 101 -10.37 -9.45 9.39
C ASN A 101 -9.96 -10.63 8.51
N CYS A 102 -8.71 -11.08 8.60
CA CYS A 102 -8.20 -12.26 7.90
C CYS A 102 -7.15 -12.97 8.74
N THR A 103 -6.93 -14.26 8.45
CA THR A 103 -5.87 -15.10 9.02
C THR A 103 -4.60 -15.11 8.16
N CYS A 104 -4.52 -14.25 7.15
CA CYS A 104 -3.34 -14.13 6.32
C CYS A 104 -2.13 -13.77 7.19
N PRO A 105 -0.95 -14.34 6.88
CA PRO A 105 0.23 -14.01 7.64
C PRO A 105 0.51 -12.51 7.48
N VAL A 106 0.93 -11.86 8.57
CA VAL A 106 1.26 -10.42 8.56
C VAL A 106 2.46 -10.14 7.65
N PHE A 107 3.26 -11.16 7.36
CA PHE A 107 4.47 -11.09 6.56
C PHE A 107 4.74 -12.44 5.84
N GLU A 108 5.52 -12.47 4.77
CA GLU A 108 5.86 -13.69 4.02
C GLU A 108 7.37 -13.98 4.08
N GLU A 109 7.77 -15.09 4.70
CA GLU A 109 9.17 -15.48 4.91
C GLU A 109 9.98 -15.55 3.60
N ARG A 110 9.35 -15.95 2.49
CA ARG A 110 9.98 -15.97 1.16
C ARG A 110 10.47 -14.59 0.72
N ARG A 111 9.79 -13.50 1.14
CA ARG A 111 10.24 -12.14 0.82
C ARG A 111 11.54 -11.78 1.54
N LEU A 112 11.84 -12.36 2.71
CA LEU A 112 13.15 -12.18 3.35
C LEU A 112 14.26 -12.79 2.51
N TYR A 113 13.98 -13.93 1.87
CA TYR A 113 14.93 -14.58 0.98
C TYR A 113 15.10 -13.79 -0.31
N ASP A 114 14.01 -13.30 -0.91
CA ASP A 114 14.06 -12.48 -2.13
C ASP A 114 14.77 -11.13 -1.86
N ASP A 115 14.50 -10.49 -0.73
CA ASP A 115 15.20 -9.28 -0.30
C ASP A 115 16.68 -9.55 0.00
N ALA A 116 17.00 -10.67 0.66
CA ALA A 116 18.38 -11.11 0.85
C ALA A 116 19.10 -11.34 -0.48
N ALA A 117 18.44 -12.00 -1.43
CA ALA A 117 18.95 -12.25 -2.77
C ALA A 117 19.22 -10.96 -3.52
N ALA A 118 18.27 -10.03 -3.53
CA ALA A 118 18.42 -8.72 -4.17
C ALA A 118 19.59 -7.93 -3.57
N ARG A 119 19.75 -7.93 -2.24
CA ARG A 119 20.88 -7.27 -1.55
C ARG A 119 22.22 -7.89 -1.94
N VAL A 120 22.31 -9.21 -1.98
CA VAL A 120 23.52 -9.93 -2.40
C VAL A 120 23.87 -9.63 -3.85
N ASP A 121 22.88 -9.70 -4.74
CA ASP A 121 23.07 -9.46 -6.17
C ASP A 121 23.44 -7.99 -6.45
N GLN A 122 22.88 -7.04 -5.71
CA GLN A 122 23.21 -5.61 -5.82
C GLN A 122 24.61 -5.27 -5.30
N ALA A 123 25.07 -5.96 -4.24
CA ALA A 123 26.40 -5.75 -3.67
C ALA A 123 27.50 -6.49 -4.46
N ALA A 124 27.13 -7.45 -5.30
CA ALA A 124 28.07 -8.23 -6.08
C ALA A 124 28.67 -7.39 -7.22
N VAL A 125 29.99 -7.22 -7.21
CA VAL A 125 30.73 -6.56 -8.30
C VAL A 125 30.81 -7.45 -9.55
N GLN A 126 30.73 -8.77 -9.36
CA GLN A 126 30.74 -9.78 -10.43
C GLN A 126 29.79 -10.93 -10.10
N PRO A 127 29.36 -11.72 -11.09
CA PRO A 127 28.49 -12.87 -10.87
C PRO A 127 29.10 -13.86 -9.87
N LEU A 128 28.37 -14.10 -8.78
CA LEU A 128 28.78 -15.03 -7.73
C LEU A 128 28.50 -16.48 -8.18
N ALA A 129 29.43 -17.38 -7.88
CA ALA A 129 29.20 -18.81 -8.10
C ALA A 129 28.00 -19.32 -7.26
N PRO A 130 27.20 -20.29 -7.76
CA PRO A 130 25.90 -20.62 -7.16
C PRO A 130 25.94 -20.96 -5.67
N VAL A 131 26.94 -21.73 -5.23
CA VAL A 131 27.09 -22.13 -3.82
C VAL A 131 27.46 -20.94 -2.93
N PHE A 132 28.36 -20.08 -3.39
CA PHE A 132 28.75 -18.87 -2.66
C PHE A 132 27.60 -17.87 -2.56
N ARG A 133 26.84 -17.70 -3.65
CA ARG A 133 25.61 -16.90 -3.67
C ARG A 133 24.61 -17.41 -2.63
N MET A 134 24.34 -18.72 -2.62
CA MET A 134 23.39 -19.31 -1.67
C MET A 134 23.81 -19.11 -0.21
N ASN A 135 25.10 -19.30 0.11
CA ASN A 135 25.61 -19.08 1.45
C ASN A 135 25.51 -17.60 1.88
N MET A 136 25.80 -16.67 0.97
CA MET A 136 25.61 -15.23 1.24
C MET A 136 24.15 -14.88 1.45
N ILE A 137 23.24 -15.41 0.63
CA ILE A 137 21.80 -15.20 0.80
C ILE A 137 21.34 -15.72 2.16
N ASN A 138 21.76 -16.92 2.56
CA ASN A 138 21.43 -17.48 3.86
C ASN A 138 21.99 -16.62 5.01
N GLN A 139 23.22 -16.11 4.90
CA GLN A 139 23.79 -15.20 5.91
C GLN A 139 23.03 -13.87 5.97
N VAL A 140 22.74 -13.25 4.83
CA VAL A 140 21.98 -12.00 4.76
C VAL A 140 20.55 -12.21 5.24
N GLN A 141 19.91 -13.34 4.93
CA GLN A 141 18.59 -13.71 5.44
C GLN A 141 18.60 -13.87 6.96
N GLN A 142 19.62 -14.54 7.52
CA GLN A 142 19.77 -14.65 8.98
C GLN A 142 20.07 -13.30 9.63
N GLN A 143 20.83 -12.43 8.97
CA GLN A 143 20.97 -11.04 9.40
C GLN A 143 19.64 -10.30 9.29
N ILE A 144 18.83 -10.50 8.27
CA ILE A 144 17.52 -9.88 8.11
C ILE A 144 16.57 -10.31 9.25
N ILE A 145 16.56 -11.59 9.58
CA ILE A 145 15.75 -12.17 10.66
C ILE A 145 16.23 -11.68 12.04
N ASN A 146 17.55 -11.67 12.27
CA ASN A 146 18.13 -11.40 13.59
C ASN A 146 18.40 -9.90 13.82
N ASN A 147 18.59 -9.11 12.77
CA ASN A 147 18.95 -7.70 12.85
C ASN A 147 17.69 -6.83 12.89
N ASN A 148 17.06 -6.81 14.06
CA ASN A 148 16.05 -5.84 14.50
C ASN A 148 16.57 -4.38 14.57
N ALA A 149 17.69 -4.07 13.91
CA ALA A 149 18.38 -2.80 14.01
C ALA A 149 19.09 -2.46 12.69
N CYS A 150 18.97 -1.21 12.29
CA CYS A 150 19.89 -0.59 11.37
C CYS A 150 21.34 -0.77 11.89
N GLN A 151 22.34 -0.88 11.00
CA GLN A 151 23.76 -1.12 11.34
C GLN A 151 24.45 0.11 11.94
N HIS A 152 24.01 0.54 13.12
CA HIS A 152 24.66 1.63 13.86
C HIS A 152 24.43 1.51 15.36
N PRO A 153 25.36 2.02 16.18
CA PRO A 153 25.40 1.74 17.62
C PRO A 153 24.14 2.14 18.39
N ALA A 154 23.42 3.17 17.94
CA ALA A 154 22.25 3.71 18.62
C ALA A 154 20.93 2.97 18.33
N GLY A 155 20.86 2.14 17.29
CA GLY A 155 19.65 1.39 16.91
C GLY A 155 18.36 2.24 16.74
N PHE A 156 17.22 1.61 17.02
CA PHE A 156 15.90 2.25 17.10
C PHE A 156 15.62 2.68 18.54
N VAL A 157 15.21 3.93 18.73
CA VAL A 157 14.70 4.46 20.00
C VAL A 157 13.19 4.63 19.93
N ARG A 158 12.51 4.46 21.07
CA ARG A 158 11.08 4.77 21.15
C ARG A 158 10.89 6.27 21.29
N GLU A 159 10.22 6.85 20.32
CA GLU A 159 9.80 8.25 20.36
C GLU A 159 8.38 8.31 20.93
N THR A 160 8.23 9.01 22.04
CA THR A 160 7.02 9.01 22.88
C THR A 160 6.42 10.39 23.09
N GLU A 161 7.04 11.45 22.55
CA GLU A 161 6.51 12.80 22.64
C GLU A 161 5.08 12.86 22.07
N ARG A 162 4.17 13.63 22.69
CA ARG A 162 2.81 13.71 22.17
C ARG A 162 2.78 14.59 20.93
N LYS A 163 2.68 13.97 19.75
CA LYS A 163 2.39 14.68 18.49
C LYS A 163 0.86 14.73 18.28
N PRO A 164 0.23 15.91 18.12
CA PRO A 164 -1.21 16.03 17.85
C PRO A 164 -1.65 15.32 16.56
N SER A 165 -0.73 15.16 15.61
CA SER A 165 -0.94 14.42 14.37
C SER A 165 -0.77 12.89 14.52
N GLY A 166 -0.24 12.42 15.65
CA GLY A 166 0.29 11.08 15.79
C GLY A 166 1.56 10.86 14.94
N TYR A 167 2.17 9.70 15.11
CA TYR A 167 3.33 9.26 14.35
C TYR A 167 2.89 8.48 13.12
N ARG A 168 3.51 8.72 11.97
CA ARG A 168 3.21 8.01 10.73
C ARG A 168 4.34 7.03 10.43
N CYS A 169 4.03 5.74 10.39
CA CYS A 169 5.02 4.74 9.95
C CYS A 169 5.38 4.96 8.49
N GLU A 170 6.66 5.03 8.15
CA GLU A 170 7.12 5.24 6.77
C GLU A 170 6.93 4.02 5.87
N ILE A 171 6.73 2.83 6.45
CA ILE A 171 6.56 1.58 5.69
C ILE A 171 5.08 1.32 5.40
N CYS A 172 4.24 1.25 6.44
CA CYS A 172 2.83 0.90 6.29
C CYS A 172 1.86 2.10 6.28
N ASP A 173 2.37 3.33 6.46
CA ASP A 173 1.58 4.58 6.49
C ASP A 173 0.51 4.61 7.61
N VAL A 174 0.62 3.72 8.60
CA VAL A 174 -0.29 3.66 9.74
C VAL A 174 0.06 4.75 10.75
N ARG A 175 -0.97 5.36 11.34
CA ARG A 175 -0.80 6.29 12.45
C ARG A 175 -0.74 5.58 13.80
N HIS A 176 0.31 5.86 14.55
CA HIS A 176 0.52 5.40 15.91
C HIS A 176 0.49 6.59 16.87
N TRP A 177 -0.27 6.46 17.95
CA TRP A 177 -0.51 7.58 18.88
C TRP A 177 0.29 7.48 20.19
N ARG A 178 0.76 6.27 20.53
CA ARG A 178 1.51 6.03 21.77
C ARG A 178 3.00 6.28 21.59
N TYR A 179 3.58 5.69 20.56
CA TYR A 179 5.00 5.82 20.23
C TYR A 179 5.25 5.39 18.78
N ILE A 180 6.41 5.74 18.27
CA ILE A 180 7.00 5.17 17.05
C ILE A 180 8.44 4.77 17.34
N LEU A 181 9.01 3.90 16.51
CA LEU A 181 10.43 3.59 16.57
C LEU A 181 11.15 4.50 15.60
N ALA A 182 11.92 5.42 16.14
CA ALA A 182 12.72 6.37 15.38
C ALA A 182 14.17 5.92 15.39
N CYS A 183 14.82 6.03 14.23
CA CYS A 183 16.23 5.79 14.10
C CYS A 183 16.90 7.08 13.63
N ARG A 184 17.67 7.73 14.50
CA ARG A 184 18.28 9.04 14.22
C ARG A 184 19.38 8.99 13.16
N SER A 185 20.05 7.85 13.03
CA SER A 185 21.11 7.66 12.02
C SER A 185 20.57 7.34 10.63
N CYS A 186 19.45 6.62 10.52
CA CYS A 186 18.78 6.39 9.23
C CYS A 186 17.72 7.45 8.88
N GLY A 187 17.34 8.30 9.84
CA GLY A 187 16.27 9.30 9.65
C GLY A 187 14.87 8.71 9.45
N ILE A 188 14.62 7.46 9.88
CA ILE A 188 13.36 6.75 9.62
C ILE A 188 12.52 6.56 10.89
N GLU A 189 11.21 6.74 10.76
CA GLU A 189 10.17 6.45 11.76
C GLU A 189 9.28 5.27 11.32
N ILE A 190 9.29 4.15 12.07
CA ILE A 190 8.51 2.94 11.74
C ILE A 190 7.78 2.35 12.95
N CYS A 191 6.73 1.56 12.71
CA CYS A 191 6.03 0.87 13.78
C CYS A 191 6.73 -0.43 14.20
N GLU A 192 6.39 -0.95 15.39
CA GLU A 192 6.99 -2.19 15.92
C GLU A 192 6.76 -3.39 15.00
N GLU A 193 5.57 -3.48 14.38
CA GLU A 193 5.29 -4.51 13.38
C GLU A 193 6.23 -4.36 12.19
N CYS A 194 6.34 -3.16 11.60
CA CYS A 194 7.23 -2.93 10.46
C CYS A 194 8.71 -3.10 10.81
N ARG A 195 9.16 -2.74 12.02
CA ARG A 195 10.55 -2.96 12.47
C ARG A 195 10.93 -4.42 12.42
N ARG A 196 10.06 -5.31 12.91
CA ARG A 196 10.29 -6.75 12.93
C ARG A 196 10.45 -7.35 11.54
N PHE A 197 10.01 -6.65 10.50
CA PHE A 197 9.94 -7.12 9.12
C PHE A 197 10.59 -6.14 8.12
N ARG A 198 11.53 -5.29 8.57
CA ARG A 198 12.16 -4.22 7.77
C ARG A 198 13.42 -4.64 7.03
N ALA A 199 13.96 -5.82 7.28
CA ALA A 199 15.26 -6.17 6.73
C ALA A 199 15.11 -6.91 5.39
#